data_AF-A0A661IRH4-F1
#
_entry.id   AF-A0A661IRH4-F1
#
_cell.length_a   1.000
_cell.length_b   1.000
_cell.length_c   1.000
_cell.angle_alpha   90.00
_cell.angle_beta   90.00
_cell.angle_gamma   90.00
#
_symmetry.space_group_name_H-M   'P 1'
#
loop_
_entity.id
_entity.type
_entity.pdbx_description
1 polymer ?
#
loop_
_entity_poly.entity_id
_entity_poly.type
_entity_poly.pdbx_seq_one_letter_code
_entity_poly.pdbx_strand_id
1 'polypeptide(L)'
;MARNLFESIEPKEDIVSLINYLCELIAARNDFIIPKELRKQAMLYAITHYKKHTDAYTVKVNGVDPYKIFSWVGLYFYDESLKKYGTDVADAFLKTTILAMNRSLWEEGKQLPPLYLKKIYKMVKSDFNGKASIGIGKNGLYLAFRSASLCEIRSTSYEILESTELED
;
A
#
# COMPACT_ATOMS: atom_id res chain seq x y z
N MET A 1 -21.91 22.16 8.00
CA MET A 1 -21.77 22.55 6.58
C MET A 1 -20.68 21.71 5.90
N ALA A 2 -20.78 20.37 5.93
CA ALA A 2 -19.75 19.44 5.43
C ALA A 2 -20.29 18.43 4.40
N ARG A 3 -21.54 18.56 3.96
CA ARG A 3 -22.20 17.60 3.05
C ARG A 3 -21.86 17.81 1.56
N ASN A 4 -21.33 18.97 1.15
CA ASN A 4 -21.11 19.29 -0.27
C ASN A 4 -19.67 19.11 -0.78
N LEU A 5 -18.71 18.69 0.06
CA LEU A 5 -17.33 18.42 -0.41
C LEU A 5 -17.16 16.97 -0.92
N PHE A 6 -18.12 16.09 -0.63
CA PHE A 6 -18.03 14.65 -0.89
C PHE A 6 -18.68 14.22 -2.21
N GLU A 7 -19.58 15.03 -2.78
CA GLU A 7 -20.30 14.72 -4.02
C GLU A 7 -19.59 15.25 -5.27
N SER A 8 -18.56 16.09 -5.13
CA SER A 8 -17.87 16.76 -6.23
C SER A 8 -16.52 16.15 -6.61
N ILE A 9 -16.23 14.94 -6.12
CA ILE A 9 -14.93 14.30 -6.33
C ILE A 9 -15.11 13.00 -7.10
N GLU A 10 -15.08 13.11 -8.43
CA GLU A 10 -14.95 11.93 -9.28
C GLU A 10 -13.57 11.30 -9.06
N PRO A 11 -13.49 10.00 -8.76
CA PRO A 11 -12.24 9.26 -8.72
C PRO A 11 -11.50 9.34 -10.07
N LYS A 12 -10.18 9.53 -10.06
CA LYS A 12 -9.38 9.32 -11.28
C LYS A 12 -9.41 7.84 -11.66
N GLU A 13 -9.63 7.52 -12.93
CA GLU A 13 -9.72 6.14 -13.43
C GLU A 13 -8.53 5.28 -12.98
N ASP A 14 -7.30 5.82 -13.00
CA ASP A 14 -6.10 5.11 -12.56
C ASP A 14 -6.10 4.79 -11.05
N ILE A 15 -6.63 5.67 -10.19
CA ILE A 15 -6.71 5.41 -8.74
C ILE A 15 -7.69 4.27 -8.47
N VAL A 16 -8.85 4.29 -9.14
CA VAL A 16 -9.87 3.24 -8.99
C VAL A 16 -9.31 1.90 -9.45
N SER A 17 -8.64 1.87 -10.60
CA SER A 17 -8.03 0.65 -11.15
C SER A 17 -7.00 0.05 -10.20
N LEU A 18 -6.11 0.87 -9.62
CA LEU A 18 -5.12 0.40 -8.63
C LEU A 18 -5.78 -0.14 -7.36
N ILE A 19 -6.82 0.53 -6.86
CA ILE A 19 -7.54 0.04 -5.67
C ILE A 19 -8.24 -1.28 -5.96
N ASN A 20 -8.86 -1.41 -7.13
CA ASN A 20 -9.55 -2.63 -7.54
C ASN A 20 -8.57 -3.79 -7.66
N TYR A 21 -7.43 -3.56 -8.30
CA TYR A 21 -6.34 -4.53 -8.39
C TYR A 21 -5.90 -5.01 -6.99
N LEU A 22 -5.67 -4.08 -6.05
CA LEU A 22 -5.31 -4.45 -4.68
C LEU A 22 -6.44 -5.24 -3.99
N CYS A 23 -7.71 -4.88 -4.20
CA CYS A 23 -8.85 -5.63 -3.66
C CYS A 23 -8.90 -7.06 -4.18
N GLU A 24 -8.67 -7.24 -5.48
CA GLU A 24 -8.66 -8.56 -6.13
C GLU A 24 -7.52 -9.43 -5.61
N LEU A 25 -6.32 -8.86 -5.44
CA LEU A 25 -5.20 -9.56 -4.83
C LEU A 25 -5.50 -10.00 -3.39
N ILE A 26 -6.11 -9.13 -2.60
CA ILE A 26 -6.49 -9.44 -1.21
C ILE A 26 -7.51 -10.58 -1.19
N ALA A 27 -8.53 -10.52 -2.05
CA ALA A 27 -9.55 -11.56 -2.13
C ALA A 27 -8.96 -12.90 -2.57
N ALA A 28 -8.11 -12.89 -3.61
CA ALA A 28 -7.52 -14.10 -4.15
C ALA A 28 -6.53 -14.80 -3.19
N ARG A 29 -5.79 -14.02 -2.38
CA ARG A 29 -4.76 -14.58 -1.49
C ARG A 29 -5.25 -15.00 -0.12
N ASN A 30 -6.32 -14.38 0.37
CA ASN A 30 -6.69 -14.49 1.78
C ASN A 30 -8.11 -15.05 1.98
N ASP A 31 -8.75 -15.51 0.90
CA ASP A 31 -10.14 -15.98 0.88
C ASP A 31 -11.10 -15.00 1.58
N PHE A 32 -10.84 -13.69 1.37
CA PHE A 32 -11.55 -12.62 2.05
C PHE A 32 -12.23 -11.69 1.05
N ILE A 33 -13.55 -11.67 1.07
CA ILE A 33 -14.34 -10.74 0.24
C ILE A 33 -14.35 -9.37 0.91
N ILE A 34 -13.65 -8.40 0.34
CA ILE A 34 -13.66 -7.01 0.83
C ILE A 34 -15.09 -6.45 0.71
N PRO A 35 -15.70 -6.00 1.83
CA PRO A 35 -17.02 -5.40 1.77
C PRO A 35 -17.04 -4.16 0.87
N LYS A 36 -18.09 -4.03 0.07
CA LYS A 36 -18.27 -2.92 -0.87
C LYS A 36 -18.09 -1.54 -0.20
N GLU A 37 -18.60 -1.41 1.03
CA GLU A 37 -18.47 -0.17 1.80
C GLU A 37 -17.02 0.12 2.20
N LEU A 38 -16.25 -0.89 2.62
CA LEU A 38 -14.83 -0.71 2.94
C LEU A 38 -14.03 -0.29 1.70
N ARG A 39 -14.30 -0.91 0.54
CA ARG A 39 -13.71 -0.51 -0.74
C ARG A 39 -14.06 0.94 -1.11
N LYS A 40 -15.32 1.34 -0.95
CA LYS A 40 -15.77 2.72 -1.20
C LYS A 40 -15.05 3.73 -0.30
N GLN A 41 -14.92 3.41 0.99
CA GLN A 41 -14.23 4.28 1.94
C GLN A 41 -12.74 4.39 1.63
N ALA A 42 -12.10 3.29 1.22
CA ALA A 42 -10.71 3.30 0.77
C ALA A 42 -10.49 4.19 -0.48
N MET A 43 -11.40 4.16 -1.44
CA MET A 43 -11.37 5.06 -2.61
C MET A 43 -11.47 6.53 -2.18
N LEU A 44 -12.46 6.86 -1.35
CA LEU A 44 -12.63 8.22 -0.83
C LEU A 44 -11.41 8.69 -0.03
N TYR A 45 -10.83 7.82 0.78
CA TYR A 45 -9.60 8.07 1.52
C TYR A 45 -8.44 8.41 0.58
N ALA A 46 -8.19 7.57 -0.42
CA ALA A 46 -7.09 7.75 -1.36
C ALA A 46 -7.19 9.07 -2.14
N ILE A 47 -8.37 9.38 -2.66
CA ILE A 47 -8.58 10.59 -3.46
C ILE A 47 -8.45 11.85 -2.58
N THR A 48 -9.01 11.81 -1.37
CA THR A 48 -8.89 12.94 -0.42
C THR A 48 -7.44 13.18 -0.06
N HIS A 49 -6.67 12.12 0.20
CA HIS A 49 -5.24 12.23 0.48
C HIS A 49 -4.46 12.73 -0.75
N TYR A 50 -4.80 12.27 -1.95
CA TYR A 50 -4.17 12.70 -3.19
C TYR A 50 -4.33 14.20 -3.41
N LYS A 51 -5.55 14.74 -3.21
CA LYS A 51 -5.83 16.18 -3.32
C LYS A 51 -5.04 16.97 -2.28
N LYS A 52 -5.17 16.63 -0.99
CA LYS A 52 -4.44 17.30 0.10
C LYS A 52 -2.93 17.33 -0.14
N HIS A 53 -2.36 16.23 -0.64
CA HIS A 53 -0.94 16.15 -0.93
C HIS A 53 -0.56 17.01 -2.15
N THR A 54 -1.41 17.09 -3.18
CA THR A 54 -1.16 17.97 -4.34
C THR A 54 -1.18 19.44 -3.92
N ASP A 55 -2.17 19.82 -3.10
CA ASP A 55 -2.33 21.18 -2.59
C ASP A 55 -1.16 21.59 -1.68
N ALA A 56 -0.75 20.71 -0.77
CA ALA A 56 0.27 21.00 0.24
C ALA A 56 1.68 21.23 -0.32
N TYR A 57 2.04 20.55 -1.41
CA TYR A 57 3.41 20.61 -1.95
C TYR A 57 3.51 21.41 -3.25
N THR A 58 2.38 21.89 -3.81
CA THR A 58 2.34 22.61 -5.09
C THR A 58 2.99 21.84 -6.26
N VAL A 59 3.23 20.54 -6.07
CA VAL A 59 3.81 19.66 -7.09
C VAL A 59 2.68 19.13 -7.94
N LYS A 60 2.64 19.54 -9.21
CA LYS A 60 1.79 18.90 -10.22
C LYS A 60 2.41 17.56 -10.59
N VAL A 61 1.97 16.49 -9.93
CA VAL A 61 2.35 15.13 -10.33
C VAL A 61 1.51 14.78 -11.57
N ASN A 62 2.17 14.70 -12.71
CA ASN A 62 1.59 14.23 -13.96
C ASN A 62 1.48 12.70 -13.90
N GLY A 63 0.43 12.18 -13.30
CA GLY A 63 0.13 10.75 -13.22
C GLY A 63 -0.13 10.24 -11.81
N VAL A 64 -0.68 9.02 -11.74
CA VAL A 64 -0.97 8.34 -10.48
C VAL A 64 0.17 7.35 -10.19
N ASP A 65 0.83 7.53 -9.04
CA ASP A 65 1.94 6.68 -8.61
C ASP A 65 1.40 5.43 -7.88
N PRO A 66 1.61 4.21 -8.41
CA PRO A 66 1.05 2.98 -7.83
C PRO A 66 1.57 2.73 -6.42
N TYR A 67 2.84 2.99 -6.14
CA TYR A 67 3.43 2.80 -4.82
C TYR A 67 2.76 3.71 -3.78
N LYS A 68 2.41 4.94 -4.17
CA LYS A 68 1.72 5.89 -3.31
C LYS A 68 0.31 5.41 -2.98
N ILE A 69 -0.44 4.99 -4.01
CA ILE A 69 -1.83 4.51 -3.82
C ILE A 69 -1.85 3.24 -2.97
N PHE A 70 -1.02 2.24 -3.28
CA PHE A 70 -0.93 1.02 -2.49
C PHE A 70 -0.53 1.28 -1.05
N SER A 71 0.44 2.16 -0.80
CA SER A 71 0.85 2.50 0.57
C SER A 71 -0.27 3.16 1.38
N TRP A 72 -1.02 4.08 0.77
CA TRP A 72 -2.11 4.76 1.47
C TRP A 72 -3.29 3.85 1.72
N VAL A 73 -3.72 3.13 0.67
CA VAL A 73 -4.91 2.27 0.71
C VAL A 73 -4.65 1.02 1.52
N GLY A 74 -3.48 0.39 1.37
CA GLY A 74 -3.14 -0.80 2.13
C GLY A 74 -3.05 -0.56 3.64
N LEU A 75 -2.51 0.59 4.07
CA LEU A 75 -2.50 0.94 5.49
C LEU A 75 -3.88 1.35 6.00
N TYR A 76 -4.72 1.97 5.17
CA TYR A 76 -6.11 2.20 5.50
C TYR A 76 -6.85 0.87 5.71
N PHE A 77 -6.67 -0.08 4.80
CA PHE A 77 -7.22 -1.42 4.88
C PHE A 77 -6.71 -2.19 6.11
N TYR A 78 -5.42 -2.10 6.42
CA TYR A 78 -4.85 -2.69 7.64
C TYR A 78 -5.53 -2.14 8.90
N ASP A 79 -5.61 -0.81 9.04
CA ASP A 79 -6.18 -0.14 10.21
C ASP A 79 -7.67 -0.50 10.41
N GLU A 80 -8.46 -0.40 9.34
CA GLU A 80 -9.88 -0.75 9.40
C GLU A 80 -10.12 -2.24 9.67
N SER A 81 -9.26 -3.10 9.14
CA SER A 81 -9.38 -4.55 9.35
C SER A 81 -8.95 -4.94 10.75
N LEU A 82 -7.93 -4.29 11.31
CA LEU A 82 -7.50 -4.51 12.68
C LEU A 82 -8.64 -4.18 13.66
N LYS A 83 -9.38 -3.10 13.40
CA LYS A 83 -10.53 -2.68 14.21
C LYS A 83 -11.75 -3.58 14.09
N LYS A 84 -12.01 -4.13 12.89
CA LYS A 84 -13.29 -4.82 12.58
C LYS A 84 -13.20 -6.34 12.51
N TYR A 85 -12.07 -6.87 12.06
CA TYR A 85 -11.89 -8.29 11.72
C TYR A 85 -10.76 -8.97 12.49
N GLY A 86 -9.94 -8.20 13.22
CA GLY A 86 -8.84 -8.70 14.05
C GLY A 86 -7.49 -8.74 13.34
N THR A 87 -6.47 -9.15 14.09
CA THR A 87 -5.06 -9.07 13.70
C THR A 87 -4.72 -9.90 12.47
N ASP A 88 -5.25 -11.13 12.37
CA ASP A 88 -4.88 -12.04 11.28
C ASP A 88 -5.32 -11.51 9.92
N VAL A 89 -6.55 -10.99 9.83
CA VAL A 89 -7.07 -10.36 8.60
C VAL A 89 -6.31 -9.07 8.28
N ALA A 90 -6.00 -8.26 9.29
CA ALA A 90 -5.20 -7.06 9.09
C ALA A 90 -3.81 -7.40 8.54
N ASP A 91 -3.12 -8.35 9.16
CA ASP A 91 -1.79 -8.79 8.74
C ASP A 91 -1.80 -9.35 7.32
N ALA A 92 -2.81 -10.14 6.96
CA ALA A 92 -3.02 -10.63 5.61
C ALA A 92 -3.13 -9.49 4.58
N PHE A 93 -3.86 -8.43 4.92
CA PHE A 93 -4.02 -7.24 4.06
C PHE A 93 -2.71 -6.46 3.90
N LEU A 94 -1.95 -6.28 4.98
CA LEU A 94 -0.67 -5.56 4.92
C LEU A 94 0.38 -6.37 4.15
N LYS A 95 0.48 -7.69 4.38
CA LYS A 95 1.36 -8.58 3.61
C LYS A 95 1.01 -8.52 2.12
N THR A 96 -0.27 -8.58 1.77
CA THR A 96 -0.74 -8.48 0.38
C THR A 96 -0.39 -7.13 -0.25
N THR A 97 -0.54 -6.04 0.50
CA THR A 97 -0.14 -4.69 0.05
C THR A 97 1.35 -4.63 -0.29
N ILE A 98 2.21 -5.11 0.61
CA ILE A 98 3.67 -5.09 0.42
C ILE A 98 4.06 -5.95 -0.79
N LEU A 99 3.40 -7.10 -0.97
CA LEU A 99 3.62 -7.97 -2.13
C LEU A 99 3.16 -7.33 -3.44
N ALA A 100 2.02 -6.61 -3.44
CA ALA A 100 1.55 -5.88 -4.61
C ALA A 100 2.57 -4.80 -5.04
N MET A 101 3.14 -4.08 -4.07
CA MET A 101 4.20 -3.10 -4.35
C MET A 101 5.48 -3.77 -4.87
N ASN A 102 5.87 -4.93 -4.33
CA ASN A 102 7.03 -5.66 -4.83
C ASN A 102 6.77 -6.26 -6.22
N ARG A 103 5.52 -6.60 -6.54
CA ARG A 103 5.12 -7.04 -7.88
C ARG A 103 5.26 -5.90 -8.90
N SER A 104 4.85 -4.68 -8.55
CA SER A 104 5.08 -3.51 -9.41
C SER A 104 6.57 -3.26 -9.66
N LEU A 105 7.43 -3.45 -8.65
CA LEU A 105 8.88 -3.40 -8.86
C LEU A 105 9.34 -4.47 -9.86
N TRP A 106 8.82 -5.69 -9.74
CA TRP A 106 9.19 -6.80 -10.62
C TRP A 106 8.84 -6.52 -12.08
N GLU A 107 7.69 -5.89 -12.32
CA GLU A 107 7.28 -5.43 -13.65
C GLU A 107 8.18 -4.31 -14.19
N GLU A 108 8.83 -3.53 -13.30
CA GLU A 108 9.88 -2.57 -13.63
C GLU A 108 11.29 -3.22 -13.75
N GLY A 109 11.39 -4.57 -13.69
CA GLY A 109 12.65 -5.31 -13.76
C GLY A 109 13.46 -5.27 -12.46
N LYS A 110 12.81 -4.99 -11.33
CA LYS A 110 13.44 -4.79 -10.02
C LYS A 110 12.78 -5.65 -8.96
N GLN A 111 13.47 -5.99 -7.88
CA GLN A 111 12.82 -6.72 -6.79
C GLN A 111 13.52 -6.43 -5.47
N LEU A 112 12.75 -6.30 -4.40
CA LEU A 112 13.32 -6.27 -3.06
C LEU A 112 13.54 -7.71 -2.57
N PRO A 113 14.72 -8.02 -1.98
CA PRO A 113 14.95 -9.31 -1.34
C PRO A 113 13.92 -9.57 -0.22
N PRO A 114 13.53 -10.83 0.02
CA PRO A 114 12.53 -11.19 1.05
C PRO A 114 12.84 -10.64 2.44
N LEU A 115 14.12 -10.56 2.82
CA LEU A 115 14.56 -9.98 4.09
C LEU A 115 14.11 -8.51 4.25
N TYR A 116 14.20 -7.72 3.18
CA TYR A 116 13.76 -6.32 3.20
C TYR A 116 12.24 -6.20 3.24
N LEU A 117 11.51 -7.10 2.57
CA LEU A 117 10.04 -7.16 2.65
C LEU A 117 9.59 -7.47 4.09
N LYS A 118 10.21 -8.46 4.75
CA LYS A 118 9.95 -8.79 6.16
C LYS A 118 10.26 -7.61 7.09
N LYS A 119 11.35 -6.89 6.84
CA LYS A 119 11.72 -5.70 7.62
C LYS A 119 10.70 -4.56 7.43
N ILE A 120 10.30 -4.27 6.19
CA ILE A 120 9.28 -3.27 5.87
C ILE A 120 7.96 -3.60 6.58
N TYR A 121 7.51 -4.86 6.49
CA TYR A 121 6.30 -5.33 7.19
C TYR A 121 6.37 -5.05 8.70
N LYS A 122 7.47 -5.46 9.36
CA LYS A 122 7.66 -5.23 10.81
C LYS A 122 7.69 -3.74 11.17
N MET A 123 8.32 -2.90 10.36
CA MET A 123 8.38 -1.45 10.59
C MET A 123 7.01 -0.79 10.42
N VAL A 124 6.24 -1.14 9.39
CA VAL A 124 4.87 -0.62 9.23
C VAL A 124 3.98 -1.05 10.40
N LYS A 125 4.03 -2.33 10.79
CA LYS A 125 3.24 -2.84 11.92
C LYS A 125 3.59 -2.14 13.25
N SER A 126 4.84 -1.69 13.40
CA SER A 126 5.29 -1.01 14.61
C SER A 126 4.58 0.34 14.85
N ASP A 127 4.18 1.05 13.80
CA ASP A 127 3.40 2.29 13.93
C ASP A 127 2.04 2.04 14.61
N PHE A 128 1.40 0.93 14.26
CA PHE A 128 0.09 0.56 14.82
C PHE A 128 0.19 -0.07 16.22
N ASN A 129 1.39 -0.49 16.63
CA ASN A 129 1.66 -1.06 17.96
C ASN A 129 2.21 -0.03 18.95
N GLY A 130 2.04 1.27 18.69
CA GLY A 130 2.52 2.35 19.57
C GLY A 130 4.04 2.54 19.57
N LYS A 131 4.76 1.94 18.61
CA LYS A 131 6.23 2.03 18.47
C LYS A 131 6.60 2.94 17.29
N ALA A 132 5.96 4.09 17.20
CA ALA A 132 6.12 5.03 16.08
C ALA A 132 7.56 5.53 15.87
N SER A 133 8.43 5.50 16.90
CA SER A 133 9.84 5.90 16.78
C SER A 133 10.68 4.99 15.87
N ILE A 134 10.22 3.77 15.62
CA ILE A 134 10.88 2.79 14.73
C ILE A 134 10.00 2.41 13.52
N GLY A 135 8.84 3.05 13.40
CA GLY A 135 7.93 2.87 12.28
C GLY A 135 8.25 3.78 11.10
N ILE A 136 7.62 3.50 9.95
CA ILE A 136 7.87 4.23 8.70
C ILE A 136 6.62 4.92 8.15
N GLY A 137 5.44 4.50 8.61
CA GLY A 137 4.14 4.97 8.17
C GLY A 137 3.91 4.79 6.67
N LYS A 138 2.80 5.36 6.20
CA LYS A 138 2.40 5.29 4.78
C LYS A 138 3.34 6.03 3.84
N ASN A 139 3.96 7.11 4.30
CA ASN A 139 4.89 7.89 3.48
C ASN A 139 6.27 7.22 3.39
N GLY A 140 6.76 6.63 4.49
CA GLY A 140 8.00 5.87 4.46
C GLY A 140 7.85 4.57 3.67
N LEU A 141 6.72 3.86 3.76
CA LEU A 141 6.43 2.73 2.90
C LEU A 141 6.44 3.13 1.42
N TYR A 142 5.76 4.21 1.07
CA TYR A 142 5.78 4.78 -0.28
C TYR A 142 7.20 5.06 -0.77
N LEU A 143 7.97 5.81 0.02
CA LEU A 143 9.33 6.21 -0.35
C LEU A 143 10.27 5.00 -0.46
N ALA A 144 10.14 3.98 0.39
CA ALA A 144 10.96 2.79 0.32
C ALA A 144 10.86 2.10 -1.05
N PHE A 145 9.63 1.86 -1.52
CA PHE A 145 9.41 1.24 -2.83
C PHE A 145 9.70 2.20 -3.98
N ARG A 146 9.32 3.48 -3.87
CA ARG A 146 9.58 4.45 -4.93
C ARG A 146 11.08 4.70 -5.12
N SER A 147 11.85 4.72 -4.05
CA SER A 147 13.31 4.81 -4.13
C SER A 147 13.91 3.55 -4.75
N ALA A 148 13.46 2.36 -4.36
CA ALA A 148 13.89 1.11 -4.99
C ALA A 148 13.59 1.08 -6.51
N SER A 149 12.42 1.59 -6.89
CA SER A 149 11.97 1.79 -8.27
C SER A 149 12.88 2.74 -9.07
N LEU A 150 13.63 3.63 -8.43
CA LEU A 150 14.54 4.58 -9.08
C LEU A 150 16.01 4.15 -9.02
N CYS A 151 16.41 3.28 -8.09
CA CYS A 151 17.78 2.81 -8.00
C CYS A 151 18.16 1.91 -9.19
N GLU A 152 19.37 2.06 -9.71
CA GLU A 152 19.97 1.08 -10.61
C GLU A 152 20.41 -0.14 -9.78
N ILE A 153 19.87 -1.32 -10.10
CA ILE A 153 20.33 -2.56 -9.49
C ILE A 153 21.66 -2.92 -10.16
N ARG A 154 22.78 -2.64 -9.48
CA ARG A 154 24.04 -3.31 -9.81
C ARG A 154 23.85 -4.79 -9.45
N SER A 155 23.89 -5.65 -10.46
CA SER A 155 23.72 -7.10 -10.30
C SER A 155 24.64 -7.63 -9.19
N THR A 156 24.05 -7.88 -8.03
CA THR A 156 24.64 -8.76 -7.04
C THR A 156 23.80 -10.01 -7.10
N SER A 157 24.39 -11.11 -7.55
CA SER A 157 23.78 -12.43 -7.61
C SER A 157 23.33 -12.81 -6.20
N TYR A 158 22.04 -12.68 -5.92
CA TYR A 158 21.43 -13.33 -4.78
C TYR A 158 20.84 -14.65 -5.28
N GLU A 159 21.31 -15.76 -4.74
CA GLU A 159 20.67 -17.05 -4.93
C GLU A 159 19.20 -16.94 -4.51
N ILE A 160 18.32 -17.29 -5.44
CA ILE A 160 16.88 -17.31 -5.22
C ILE A 160 16.60 -18.43 -4.22
N LEU A 161 16.42 -18.08 -2.95
CA LEU A 161 15.70 -18.94 -2.03
C LEU A 161 14.22 -18.77 -2.35
N GLU A 162 13.64 -19.77 -2.99
CA GLU A 162 12.19 -19.92 -3.14
C GLU A 162 11.54 -20.00 -1.75
N SER A 163 11.22 -18.84 -1.18
CA SER A 163 10.27 -18.76 -0.06
C SER A 163 9.29 -17.64 -0.35
N THR A 164 8.14 -18.02 -0.89
CA THR A 164 7.00 -17.16 -1.25
C THR A 164 6.21 -16.65 -0.04
N GLU A 165 6.70 -16.87 1.18
CA GLU A 165 5.93 -16.65 2.39
C GLU A 165 6.67 -15.70 3.34
N LEU A 166 5.98 -14.61 3.67
CA LEU A 166 6.33 -13.75 4.80
C LEU A 166 5.87 -14.46 6.08
N GLU A 167 6.54 -15.55 6.45
CA GLU A 167 6.37 -16.20 7.75
C GLU A 167 7.12 -15.43 8.84
N ASP A 168 6.60 -15.49 10.06
CA ASP A 168 6.97 -14.64 11.20
C ASP A 168 8.42 -14.79 11.68
#